data_AF-A0A4Q3KYP1-F1
#
_entry.id   AF-A0A4Q3KYP1-F1
#
_cell.length_a   1.000
_cell.length_b   1.000
_cell.length_c   1.000
_cell.angle_alpha   90.00
_cell.angle_beta   90.00
_cell.angle_gamma   90.00
#
_symmetry.space_group_name_H-M   'P 1'
#
loop_
_entity.id
_entity.type
_entity.pdbx_description
1 polymer ?
#
loop_
_entity_poly.entity_id
_entity_poly.type
_entity_poly.pdbx_seq_one_letter_code
_entity_poly.pdbx_strand_id
1 'polypeptide(L)'
;MKLFNIARRHPDRLDLNPQPAAEPRQSKAASASTSTLPAVPSDAYVARSAAGSVSEGMKPAAAQPSIDWQGNLEKRRSRFGVNGGAHFVSDGNSLLAAKWAPTLGQEIMAYHLAAHVGLPTPFLRVESRPNKALRSLLDSGKAPVMLMRYLPGHCFRELGATDEAHFKHGGAPLRDLGRLAAFDYLLQNQDRFPLEGLEGDNPGNLLLVGGRVYGIDHTLPTLLADAETRQYRKTLATVLQLVADPNDAKAAACLQGLGNFLPQQWGLSWASMRDEVVAGFVEQAQKIGSMSDA
;
A
#
# COMPACT_ATOMS: atom_id res chain seq x y z
N MET A 1 -0.28 -21.88 -22.66
CA MET A 1 -0.63 -20.65 -23.43
C MET A 1 -2.13 -20.51 -23.72
N LYS A 2 -3.00 -20.30 -22.71
CA LYS A 2 -4.45 -20.02 -22.95
C LYS A 2 -5.08 -18.94 -22.04
N LEU A 3 -4.31 -18.27 -21.17
CA LEU A 3 -4.84 -17.23 -20.26
C LEU A 3 -4.78 -15.79 -20.80
N PHE A 4 -4.12 -15.53 -21.93
CA PHE A 4 -3.97 -14.17 -22.47
C PHE A 4 -5.02 -13.72 -23.50
N ASN A 5 -6.06 -14.52 -23.77
CA ASN A 5 -7.03 -14.22 -24.83
C ASN A 5 -8.41 -13.72 -24.38
N ILE A 6 -8.64 -13.48 -23.08
CA ILE A 6 -9.95 -13.00 -22.59
C ILE A 6 -10.04 -11.45 -22.58
N ALA A 7 -8.93 -10.73 -22.58
CA ALA A 7 -8.92 -9.26 -22.60
C ALA A 7 -9.06 -8.61 -24.01
N ARG A 8 -9.29 -9.40 -25.06
CA ARG A 8 -9.28 -8.92 -26.46
C ARG A 8 -10.64 -8.88 -27.18
N ARG A 9 -11.74 -9.13 -26.47
CA ARG A 9 -13.08 -9.07 -27.05
C ARG A 9 -13.99 -8.20 -26.18
N HIS A 10 -13.91 -6.89 -26.36
CA HIS A 10 -15.02 -5.91 -26.28
C HIS A 10 -14.44 -4.48 -26.38
N PRO A 11 -14.13 -3.97 -27.59
CA PRO A 11 -13.70 -2.58 -27.74
C PRO A 11 -14.84 -1.54 -27.78
N ASP A 12 -16.11 -1.91 -27.94
CA ASP A 12 -17.11 -0.95 -28.46
C ASP A 12 -18.24 -0.49 -27.52
N ARG A 13 -18.15 -0.60 -26.18
CA ARG A 13 -19.18 -0.02 -25.30
C ARG A 13 -18.68 0.49 -23.95
N LEU A 14 -17.82 1.50 -23.97
CA LEU A 14 -17.73 2.48 -22.89
C LEU A 14 -17.46 3.85 -23.54
N ASP A 15 -18.53 4.59 -23.84
CA ASP A 15 -18.44 6.01 -24.15
C ASP A 15 -17.91 6.75 -22.91
N LEU A 16 -16.60 6.90 -22.87
CA LEU A 16 -15.86 7.78 -21.96
C LEU A 16 -15.11 8.80 -22.82
N ASN A 17 -15.86 9.64 -23.53
CA ASN A 17 -15.32 10.90 -24.05
C ASN A 17 -15.54 11.99 -22.99
N PRO A 18 -14.51 12.45 -22.27
CA PRO A 18 -14.58 13.74 -21.61
C PRO A 18 -14.67 14.85 -22.69
N GLN A 19 -15.65 15.74 -22.56
CA GLN A 19 -15.71 16.96 -23.38
C GLN A 19 -14.42 17.79 -23.17
N PRO A 20 -13.82 18.33 -24.24
CA PRO A 20 -12.66 19.22 -24.09
C PRO A 20 -13.09 20.55 -23.46
N ALA A 21 -12.44 20.89 -22.34
CA ALA A 21 -12.54 22.20 -21.72
C ALA A 21 -11.96 23.27 -22.67
N ALA A 22 -12.65 24.40 -22.75
CA ALA A 22 -12.28 25.55 -23.55
C ALA A 22 -10.89 26.11 -23.16
N GLU A 23 -10.17 26.61 -24.17
CA GLU A 23 -8.80 27.15 -24.12
C GLU A 23 -8.61 28.27 -23.08
N PRO A 24 -7.41 28.39 -22.45
CA PRO A 24 -7.09 29.53 -21.62
C PRO A 24 -6.53 30.69 -22.45
N ARG A 25 -7.25 31.81 -22.45
CA ARG A 25 -6.73 33.12 -22.91
C ARG A 25 -5.70 33.67 -21.91
N GLN A 26 -4.59 34.16 -22.46
CA GLN A 26 -3.55 34.90 -21.75
C GLN A 26 -4.08 36.21 -21.14
N SER A 27 -3.70 36.50 -19.89
CA SER A 27 -3.49 37.87 -19.43
C SER A 27 -2.61 37.94 -18.17
N LYS A 28 -1.87 39.05 -18.10
CA LYS A 28 -0.71 39.40 -17.27
C LYS A 28 -0.98 39.56 -15.76
N ALA A 29 0.07 39.24 -14.99
CA ALA A 29 0.63 39.90 -13.80
C ALA A 29 -0.26 40.55 -12.71
N ALA A 30 0.02 40.09 -11.48
CA ALA A 30 0.07 40.81 -10.20
C ALA A 30 -1.23 41.37 -9.59
N SER A 31 -1.68 40.72 -8.51
CA SER A 31 -1.79 41.35 -7.18
C SER A 31 -2.23 40.32 -6.13
N ALA A 32 -1.60 40.41 -4.96
CA ALA A 32 -1.92 39.63 -3.79
C ALA A 32 -3.38 39.85 -3.37
N SER A 33 -4.13 38.77 -3.20
CA SER A 33 -5.37 38.77 -2.45
C SER A 33 -5.47 37.50 -1.62
N THR A 34 -5.66 37.74 -0.33
CA THR A 34 -5.86 36.83 0.78
C THR A 34 -7.02 35.88 0.48
N SER A 35 -6.70 34.60 0.24
CA SER A 35 -7.69 33.53 0.14
C SER A 35 -7.72 32.78 1.47
N THR A 36 -8.60 33.25 2.36
CA THR A 36 -9.07 32.50 3.52
C THR A 36 -9.94 31.34 3.04
N LEU A 37 -9.36 30.14 2.96
CA LEU A 37 -10.16 28.91 2.92
C LEU A 37 -10.89 28.77 4.27
N PRO A 38 -12.18 28.40 4.29
CA PRO A 38 -12.91 28.20 5.53
C PRO A 38 -12.26 27.08 6.34
N ALA A 39 -11.94 27.36 7.59
CA ALA A 39 -11.48 26.39 8.57
C ALA A 39 -12.54 25.29 8.71
N VAL A 40 -12.19 24.08 8.28
CA VAL A 40 -12.97 22.87 8.57
C VAL A 40 -12.91 22.65 10.09
N PRO A 41 -14.05 22.43 10.78
CA PRO A 41 -14.06 22.26 12.23
C PRO A 41 -13.16 21.08 12.64
N SER A 42 -12.53 21.21 13.80
CA SER A 42 -11.55 20.26 14.34
C SER A 42 -12.18 18.90 14.63
N ASP A 43 -12.17 18.01 13.65
CA ASP A 43 -12.37 16.59 13.86
C ASP A 43 -11.18 16.02 14.62
N ALA A 44 -11.45 15.18 15.63
CA ALA A 44 -10.45 14.54 16.48
C ALA A 44 -9.53 13.65 15.64
N TYR A 45 -8.44 14.26 15.19
CA TYR A 45 -7.40 13.59 14.44
C TYR A 45 -6.65 12.58 15.33
N VAL A 46 -6.14 11.46 14.81
CA VAL A 46 -5.25 10.53 15.57
C VAL A 46 -3.79 10.69 15.15
N ALA A 47 -2.98 11.34 15.99
CA ALA A 47 -1.52 11.27 16.00
C ALA A 47 -1.06 11.82 17.35
N ARG A 48 -0.46 10.93 18.14
CA ARG A 48 0.18 11.12 19.46
C ARG A 48 -0.59 11.98 20.48
N SER A 49 -1.24 11.28 21.39
CA SER A 49 -1.32 11.69 22.81
C SER A 49 -0.80 10.49 23.61
N ALA A 50 0.45 10.53 24.07
CA ALA A 50 0.72 10.79 25.48
C ALA A 50 -0.58 10.80 26.33
N ALA A 51 -0.76 9.74 27.12
CA ALA A 51 -1.73 9.66 28.22
C ALA A 51 -3.24 9.69 27.88
N GLY A 52 -3.67 9.11 26.74
CA GLY A 52 -5.10 8.89 26.47
C GLY A 52 -5.33 7.63 25.64
N SER A 53 -5.41 6.49 26.33
CA SER A 53 -5.54 5.15 25.77
C SER A 53 -6.67 5.02 24.74
N VAL A 54 -6.33 4.86 23.46
CA VAL A 54 -7.10 3.97 22.60
C VAL A 54 -6.78 2.57 23.13
N SER A 55 -7.69 2.05 23.94
CA SER A 55 -7.44 0.96 24.88
C SER A 55 -6.68 -0.21 24.27
N GLU A 56 -5.67 -0.69 25.01
CA GLU A 56 -4.94 -1.96 24.86
C GLU A 56 -5.86 -3.23 24.90
N GLY A 57 -7.17 -3.09 24.66
CA GLY A 57 -8.17 -4.16 24.73
C GLY A 57 -8.97 -4.41 23.46
N MET A 58 -8.82 -3.61 22.40
CA MET A 58 -9.57 -3.81 21.15
C MET A 58 -8.92 -4.91 20.31
N LYS A 59 -9.57 -6.07 20.24
CA LYS A 59 -9.11 -7.20 19.43
C LYS A 59 -9.27 -6.89 17.94
N PRO A 60 -8.31 -7.31 17.08
CA PRO A 60 -8.52 -7.31 15.64
C PRO A 60 -9.81 -8.06 15.33
N ALA A 61 -10.64 -7.48 14.48
CA ALA A 61 -11.93 -8.06 14.15
C ALA A 61 -11.74 -9.45 13.47
N ALA A 62 -12.71 -10.35 13.66
CA ALA A 62 -12.72 -11.70 13.10
C ALA A 62 -12.48 -11.70 11.58
N ALA A 63 -12.19 -12.87 10.98
CA ALA A 63 -11.90 -13.01 9.54
C ALA A 63 -12.93 -12.34 8.61
N GLN A 64 -14.17 -12.15 9.08
CA GLN A 64 -15.16 -11.25 8.49
C GLN A 64 -15.90 -10.49 9.60
N PRO A 65 -15.54 -9.23 9.90
CA PRO A 65 -16.35 -8.44 10.83
C PRO A 65 -17.67 -8.02 10.18
N SER A 66 -18.76 -8.22 10.91
CA SER A 66 -20.05 -7.60 10.62
C SER A 66 -20.19 -6.34 11.47
N ILE A 67 -19.86 -5.18 10.91
CA ILE A 67 -20.22 -3.91 11.53
C ILE A 67 -21.69 -3.65 11.27
N ASP A 68 -22.45 -3.35 12.33
CA ASP A 68 -23.79 -2.81 12.19
C ASP A 68 -23.72 -1.35 11.74
N TRP A 69 -23.86 -1.14 10.43
CA TRP A 69 -23.82 0.18 9.82
C TRP A 69 -24.98 1.10 10.22
N GLN A 70 -26.00 0.58 10.90
CA GLN A 70 -27.15 1.36 11.39
C GLN A 70 -27.01 1.76 12.87
N GLY A 71 -26.04 1.19 13.59
CA GLY A 71 -25.77 1.49 14.98
C GLY A 71 -25.01 2.80 15.21
N ASN A 72 -24.74 3.10 16.48
CA ASN A 72 -23.87 4.22 16.85
C ASN A 72 -22.41 3.84 16.57
N LEU A 73 -21.88 4.35 15.46
CA LEU A 73 -20.49 4.11 15.05
C LEU A 73 -19.59 5.27 15.50
N GLU A 74 -18.44 4.93 16.06
CA GLU A 74 -17.33 5.88 16.18
C GLU A 74 -16.57 5.95 14.86
N LYS A 75 -16.34 7.17 14.37
CA LYS A 75 -15.61 7.45 13.13
C LYS A 75 -14.42 8.32 13.42
N ARG A 76 -13.25 7.92 12.92
CA ARG A 76 -12.05 8.78 12.90
C ARG A 76 -11.47 8.80 11.51
N ARG A 77 -11.21 9.99 10.97
CA ARG A 77 -10.51 10.13 9.69
C ARG A 77 -9.00 9.95 9.92
N SER A 78 -8.34 9.21 9.04
CA SER A 78 -6.88 9.17 9.01
C SER A 78 -6.33 10.57 8.74
N ARG A 79 -5.28 10.97 9.47
CA ARG A 79 -4.53 12.22 9.18
C ARG A 79 -3.69 12.11 7.90
N PHE A 80 -3.50 10.87 7.43
CA PHE A 80 -2.57 10.52 6.36
C PHE A 80 -3.33 9.90 5.18
N GLY A 81 -2.91 10.22 3.96
CA GLY A 81 -3.53 9.77 2.70
C GLY A 81 -4.16 10.90 1.89
N VAL A 82 -4.19 10.75 0.56
CA VAL A 82 -4.73 11.75 -0.40
C VAL A 82 -6.22 11.48 -0.68
N ASN A 83 -7.02 12.53 -0.97
CA ASN A 83 -8.40 12.49 -1.49
C ASN A 83 -9.40 11.58 -0.73
N GLY A 84 -10.21 12.15 0.16
CA GLY A 84 -11.25 11.40 0.91
C GLY A 84 -10.68 10.65 2.11
N GLY A 85 -9.59 9.89 1.93
CA GLY A 85 -8.80 9.28 3.00
C GLY A 85 -9.42 8.01 3.61
N ALA A 86 -8.58 7.17 4.22
CA ALA A 86 -9.04 6.03 5.00
C ALA A 86 -9.74 6.52 6.28
N HIS A 87 -10.85 5.88 6.63
CA HIS A 87 -11.57 6.12 7.86
C HIS A 87 -11.53 4.89 8.76
N PHE A 88 -11.25 5.10 10.03
CA PHE A 88 -11.38 4.08 11.06
C PHE A 88 -12.80 4.10 11.61
N VAL A 89 -13.45 2.94 11.61
CA VAL A 89 -14.84 2.75 12.04
C VAL A 89 -14.88 1.71 13.14
N SER A 90 -15.50 2.08 14.26
CA SER A 90 -15.70 1.19 15.41
C SER A 90 -17.18 1.10 15.81
N ASP A 91 -17.63 -0.09 16.15
CA ASP A 91 -18.93 -0.36 16.79
C ASP A 91 -18.80 -0.63 18.31
N GLY A 92 -17.62 -0.35 18.87
CA GLY A 92 -17.25 -0.64 20.27
C GLY A 92 -16.65 -2.03 20.48
N ASN A 93 -16.92 -2.99 19.58
CA ASN A 93 -16.40 -4.36 19.66
C ASN A 93 -15.37 -4.67 18.57
N SER A 94 -15.48 -4.04 17.41
CA SER A 94 -14.66 -4.24 16.23
C SER A 94 -14.14 -2.91 15.72
N LEU A 95 -12.88 -2.87 15.28
CA LEU A 95 -12.28 -1.74 14.59
C LEU A 95 -11.85 -2.18 13.17
N LEU A 96 -12.29 -1.43 12.16
CA LEU A 96 -11.84 -1.60 10.78
C LEU A 96 -11.42 -0.28 10.14
N ALA A 97 -10.69 -0.38 9.04
CA ALA A 97 -10.46 0.73 8.14
C ALA A 97 -11.37 0.60 6.91
N ALA A 98 -12.00 1.70 6.51
CA ALA A 98 -12.82 1.81 5.32
C ALA A 98 -12.24 2.89 4.41
N LYS A 99 -11.99 2.54 3.15
CA LYS A 99 -11.33 3.41 2.18
C LYS A 99 -12.15 3.46 0.90
N TRP A 100 -12.24 4.64 0.31
CA TRP A 100 -12.62 4.79 -1.09
C TRP A 100 -11.62 5.72 -1.78
N ALA A 101 -11.41 5.48 -3.07
CA ALA A 101 -10.58 6.34 -3.92
C ALA A 101 -11.05 6.19 -5.39
N PRO A 102 -10.79 7.18 -6.26
CA PRO A 102 -11.09 7.06 -7.69
C PRO A 102 -10.38 5.86 -8.35
N THR A 103 -9.17 5.51 -7.88
CA THR A 103 -8.33 4.42 -8.40
C THR A 103 -8.50 3.11 -7.63
N LEU A 104 -9.51 3.01 -6.75
CA LEU A 104 -9.66 1.89 -5.81
C LEU A 104 -9.71 0.51 -6.50
N GLY A 105 -10.20 0.44 -7.74
CA GLY A 105 -10.24 -0.82 -8.51
C GLY A 105 -8.85 -1.44 -8.73
N GLN A 106 -7.83 -0.62 -8.98
CA GLN A 106 -6.45 -1.08 -9.14
C GLN A 106 -5.88 -1.58 -7.81
N GLU A 107 -6.12 -0.83 -6.73
CA GLU A 107 -5.67 -1.20 -5.39
C GLU A 107 -6.35 -2.49 -4.88
N ILE A 108 -7.65 -2.67 -5.13
CA ILE A 108 -8.39 -3.90 -4.82
C ILE A 108 -7.77 -5.11 -5.54
N MET A 109 -7.48 -4.96 -6.83
CA MET A 109 -6.87 -6.04 -7.62
C MET A 109 -5.47 -6.38 -7.08
N ALA A 110 -4.68 -5.37 -6.73
CA ALA A 110 -3.35 -5.56 -6.15
C ALA A 110 -3.42 -6.30 -4.80
N TYR A 111 -4.38 -6.00 -3.94
CA TYR A 111 -4.58 -6.75 -2.69
C TYR A 111 -5.01 -8.20 -2.93
N HIS A 112 -5.89 -8.45 -3.90
CA HIS A 112 -6.25 -9.82 -4.27
C HIS A 112 -5.04 -10.61 -4.79
N LEU A 113 -4.19 -9.99 -5.61
CA LEU A 113 -2.95 -10.59 -6.08
C LEU A 113 -1.99 -10.87 -4.91
N ALA A 114 -1.83 -9.93 -3.97
CA ALA A 114 -1.00 -10.10 -2.78
C ALA A 114 -1.45 -11.32 -1.97
N ALA A 115 -2.75 -11.42 -1.68
CA ALA A 115 -3.33 -12.57 -0.98
C ALA A 115 -3.11 -13.88 -1.75
N HIS A 116 -3.30 -13.86 -3.07
CA HIS A 116 -3.14 -15.03 -3.93
C HIS A 116 -1.71 -15.56 -3.92
N VAL A 117 -0.71 -14.67 -3.90
CA VAL A 117 0.71 -15.06 -3.78
C VAL A 117 1.14 -15.29 -2.32
N GLY A 118 0.20 -15.26 -1.37
CA GLY A 118 0.39 -15.54 0.05
C GLY A 118 1.17 -14.47 0.82
N LEU A 119 1.09 -13.23 0.38
CA LEU A 119 1.51 -12.08 1.17
C LEU A 119 0.40 -11.70 2.16
N PRO A 120 0.77 -11.27 3.38
CA PRO A 120 -0.20 -10.80 4.34
C PRO A 120 -0.83 -9.49 3.86
N THR A 121 -2.15 -9.39 3.93
CA THR A 121 -2.90 -8.20 3.50
C THR A 121 -3.93 -7.79 4.56
N PRO A 122 -4.16 -6.47 4.76
CA PRO A 122 -5.29 -5.99 5.54
C PRO A 122 -6.64 -6.13 4.82
N PHE A 123 -6.68 -6.47 3.53
CA PHE A 123 -7.92 -6.53 2.76
C PHE A 123 -8.93 -7.52 3.35
N LEU A 124 -10.19 -7.08 3.51
CA LEU A 124 -11.29 -7.95 3.92
C LEU A 124 -12.27 -8.20 2.77
N ARG A 125 -12.88 -7.12 2.27
CA ARG A 125 -13.88 -7.19 1.19
C ARG A 125 -14.14 -5.83 0.56
N VAL A 126 -14.89 -5.84 -0.54
CA VAL A 126 -15.39 -4.64 -1.22
C VAL A 126 -16.91 -4.58 -1.09
N GLU A 127 -17.41 -3.45 -0.62
CA GLU A 127 -18.82 -3.09 -0.69
C GLU A 127 -19.06 -2.41 -2.04
N SER A 128 -19.48 -3.19 -3.05
CA SER A 128 -19.72 -2.69 -4.41
C SER A 128 -20.96 -1.81 -4.52
N ARG A 129 -21.90 -1.97 -3.58
CA ARG A 129 -23.11 -1.16 -3.43
C ARG A 129 -23.25 -0.72 -1.97
N PRO A 130 -22.40 0.19 -1.50
CA PRO A 130 -22.41 0.60 -0.10
C PRO A 130 -23.78 1.18 0.26
N ASN A 131 -24.28 0.79 1.44
CA ASN A 131 -25.55 1.29 1.95
C ASN A 131 -25.49 2.81 2.22
N LYS A 132 -26.64 3.44 2.47
CA LYS A 132 -26.71 4.90 2.67
C LYS A 132 -25.82 5.40 3.82
N ALA A 133 -25.74 4.63 4.92
CA ALA A 133 -24.92 5.00 6.07
C ALA A 133 -23.43 5.00 5.72
N LEU A 134 -22.92 3.93 5.11
CA LEU A 134 -21.51 3.83 4.68
C LEU A 134 -21.13 4.87 3.63
N ARG A 135 -22.03 5.15 2.68
CA ARG A 135 -21.83 6.23 1.69
C ARG A 135 -21.69 7.59 2.33
N SER A 136 -22.60 7.91 3.26
CA SER A 136 -22.56 9.17 4.00
C SER A 136 -21.36 9.26 4.92
N LEU A 137 -20.93 8.13 5.48
CA LEU A 137 -19.78 8.06 6.37
C LEU A 137 -18.49 8.46 5.64
N LEU A 138 -18.32 8.00 4.41
CA LEU A 138 -17.08 8.19 3.65
C LEU A 138 -17.14 9.29 2.61
N ASP A 139 -18.32 9.88 2.41
CA ASP A 139 -18.61 10.76 1.28
C ASP A 139 -18.26 10.11 -0.08
N SER A 140 -18.50 8.81 -0.20
CA SER A 140 -18.09 8.03 -1.37
C SER A 140 -19.08 8.10 -2.55
N GLY A 141 -20.21 8.79 -2.38
CA GLY A 141 -21.30 8.77 -3.35
C GLY A 141 -21.71 7.33 -3.69
N LYS A 142 -21.82 6.98 -4.98
CA LYS A 142 -22.11 5.59 -5.42
C LYS A 142 -20.86 4.74 -5.62
N ALA A 143 -19.66 5.26 -5.31
CA ALA A 143 -18.42 4.54 -5.54
C ALA A 143 -18.30 3.32 -4.60
N PRO A 144 -17.64 2.25 -5.05
CA PRO A 144 -17.31 1.12 -4.19
C PRO A 144 -16.44 1.55 -2.99
N VAL A 145 -16.58 0.82 -1.89
CA VAL A 145 -15.80 1.02 -0.67
C VAL A 145 -15.04 -0.25 -0.34
N MET A 146 -13.76 -0.13 -0.05
CA MET A 146 -12.93 -1.23 0.43
C MET A 146 -12.91 -1.24 1.95
N LEU A 147 -13.18 -2.40 2.53
CA LEU A 147 -13.08 -2.64 3.97
C LEU A 147 -11.81 -3.44 4.26
N MET A 148 -11.09 -3.01 5.29
CA MET A 148 -9.77 -3.49 5.65
C MET A 148 -9.72 -3.77 7.15
N ARG A 149 -9.01 -4.82 7.54
CA ARG A 149 -8.68 -5.12 8.93
C ARG A 149 -7.84 -3.97 9.48
N TYR A 150 -8.20 -3.51 10.67
CA TYR A 150 -7.31 -2.65 11.42
C TYR A 150 -6.06 -3.43 11.85
N LEU A 151 -4.90 -2.90 11.47
CA LEU A 151 -3.61 -3.47 11.82
C LEU A 151 -2.97 -2.59 12.92
N PRO A 152 -2.89 -3.06 14.18
CA PRO A 152 -2.29 -2.30 15.27
C PRO A 152 -0.76 -2.36 15.17
N GLY A 153 -0.18 -1.41 14.43
CA GLY A 153 1.26 -1.38 14.15
C GLY A 153 1.78 0.02 13.83
N HIS A 154 3.07 0.11 13.53
CA HIS A 154 3.76 1.35 13.18
C HIS A 154 4.10 1.35 11.69
N CYS A 155 3.89 2.50 11.02
CA CYS A 155 4.40 2.65 9.66
C CYS A 155 5.93 2.81 9.69
N PHE A 156 6.62 2.51 8.59
CA PHE A 156 8.09 2.55 8.60
C PHE A 156 8.64 3.95 8.88
N ARG A 157 7.88 5.01 8.55
CA ARG A 157 8.20 6.40 8.88
C ARG A 157 8.19 6.68 10.39
N GLU A 158 7.50 5.87 11.18
CA GLU A 158 7.26 6.09 12.62
C GLU A 158 8.00 5.08 13.50
N LEU A 159 8.82 4.20 12.93
CA LEU A 159 9.56 3.19 13.68
C LEU A 159 10.42 3.82 14.78
N GLY A 160 10.32 3.24 15.98
CA GLY A 160 11.02 3.71 17.17
C GLY A 160 11.79 2.61 17.89
N ALA A 161 12.42 2.95 19.01
CA ALA A 161 13.25 2.02 19.78
C ALA A 161 12.53 0.72 20.17
N THR A 162 11.21 0.75 20.35
CA THR A 162 10.40 -0.44 20.66
C THR A 162 10.31 -1.44 19.52
N ASP A 163 10.49 -0.99 18.27
CA ASP A 163 10.38 -1.81 17.07
C ASP A 163 11.70 -2.50 16.69
N GLU A 164 12.83 -1.95 17.16
CA GLU A 164 14.19 -2.37 16.81
C GLU A 164 14.44 -3.86 17.09
N ALA A 165 13.91 -4.37 18.21
CA ALA A 165 14.06 -5.76 18.61
C ALA A 165 13.51 -6.74 17.57
N HIS A 166 12.44 -6.38 16.84
CA HIS A 166 11.88 -7.22 15.79
C HIS A 166 12.88 -7.43 14.64
N PHE A 167 13.68 -6.42 14.31
CA PHE A 167 14.66 -6.49 13.22
C PHE A 167 15.98 -7.12 13.65
N LYS A 168 16.46 -6.82 14.87
CA LYS A 168 17.74 -7.35 15.37
C LYS A 168 17.71 -8.82 15.78
N HIS A 169 16.57 -9.31 16.28
CA HIS A 169 16.48 -10.65 16.85
C HIS A 169 15.51 -11.58 16.11
N GLY A 170 14.71 -11.03 15.18
CA GLY A 170 13.59 -11.74 14.58
C GLY A 170 13.81 -12.30 13.17
N GLY A 171 14.63 -11.66 12.32
CA GLY A 171 14.85 -12.00 10.90
C GLY A 171 13.59 -11.91 10.00
N ALA A 172 12.43 -12.30 10.51
CA ALA A 172 11.14 -12.36 9.84
C ALA A 172 10.69 -11.03 9.21
N PRO A 173 10.84 -9.85 9.86
CA PRO A 173 10.53 -8.58 9.18
C PRO A 173 11.38 -8.32 7.95
N LEU A 174 12.68 -8.65 8.00
CA LEU A 174 13.61 -8.49 6.88
C LEU A 174 13.25 -9.43 5.73
N ARG A 175 12.90 -10.67 6.06
CA ARG A 175 12.38 -11.64 5.10
C ARG A 175 11.07 -11.17 4.47
N ASP A 176 10.14 -10.66 5.25
CA ASP A 176 8.87 -10.11 4.75
C ASP A 176 9.08 -8.89 3.83
N LEU A 177 10.08 -8.03 4.11
CA LEU A 177 10.49 -6.95 3.20
C LEU A 177 10.96 -7.50 1.86
N GLY A 178 11.81 -8.53 1.85
CA GLY A 178 12.26 -9.19 0.63
C GLY A 178 11.09 -9.76 -0.19
N ARG A 179 10.15 -10.43 0.49
CA ARG A 179 8.94 -10.97 -0.15
C ARG A 179 8.07 -9.87 -0.76
N LEU A 180 7.86 -8.77 -0.03
CA LEU A 180 7.12 -7.62 -0.54
C LEU A 180 7.83 -6.96 -1.73
N ALA A 181 9.16 -6.85 -1.69
CA ALA A 181 9.92 -6.31 -2.81
C ALA A 181 9.71 -7.14 -4.07
N ALA A 182 9.81 -8.48 -4.00
CA ALA A 182 9.55 -9.35 -5.15
C ALA A 182 8.15 -9.13 -5.76
N PHE A 183 7.15 -8.91 -4.91
CA PHE A 183 5.79 -8.61 -5.35
C PHE A 183 5.63 -7.21 -5.93
N ASP A 184 6.24 -6.19 -5.34
CA ASP A 184 6.22 -4.84 -5.89
C ASP A 184 7.00 -4.75 -7.21
N TYR A 185 8.07 -5.54 -7.37
CA TYR A 185 8.65 -5.79 -8.68
C TYR A 185 7.58 -6.34 -9.62
N LEU A 186 6.91 -7.46 -9.34
CA LEU A 186 5.85 -8.01 -10.22
C LEU A 186 4.79 -6.97 -10.62
N LEU A 187 4.30 -6.18 -9.66
CA LEU A 187 3.29 -5.16 -9.89
C LEU A 187 3.82 -3.89 -10.57
N GLN A 188 5.14 -3.72 -10.63
CA GLN A 188 5.80 -2.44 -10.95
C GLN A 188 5.38 -1.33 -9.99
N ASN A 189 5.12 -1.66 -8.73
CA ASN A 189 4.73 -0.69 -7.72
C ASN A 189 5.96 0.14 -7.30
N GLN A 190 6.14 1.28 -7.97
CA GLN A 190 7.29 2.18 -7.75
C GLN A 190 7.12 3.07 -6.51
N ASP A 191 5.90 3.23 -5.99
CA ASP A 191 5.65 4.14 -4.86
C ASP A 191 6.38 3.71 -3.59
N ARG A 192 6.38 2.40 -3.29
CA ARG A 192 6.87 1.89 -2.00
C ARG A 192 8.39 1.77 -1.92
N PHE A 193 9.03 1.20 -2.95
CA PHE A 193 10.46 0.86 -2.91
C PHE A 193 11.23 1.62 -3.99
N PRO A 194 12.41 2.17 -3.67
CA PRO A 194 13.34 2.65 -4.68
C PRO A 194 13.87 1.44 -5.46
N LEU A 195 13.23 1.11 -6.58
CA LEU A 195 13.79 0.15 -7.53
C LEU A 195 14.89 0.89 -8.29
N GLU A 196 16.09 0.31 -8.41
CA GLU A 196 17.25 0.98 -9.00
C GLU A 196 16.91 1.69 -10.34
N GLY A 197 17.00 3.02 -10.33
CA GLY A 197 16.71 3.90 -11.47
C GLY A 197 15.26 4.32 -11.65
N LEU A 198 14.37 4.06 -10.69
CA LEU A 198 12.96 4.49 -10.68
C LEU A 198 12.67 5.28 -9.40
N GLU A 199 11.81 6.30 -9.51
CA GLU A 199 11.39 7.11 -8.36
C GLU A 199 10.50 6.29 -7.42
N GLY A 200 10.91 6.18 -6.15
CA GLY A 200 10.19 5.48 -5.09
C GLY A 200 10.86 5.72 -3.75
N ASP A 201 10.11 6.14 -2.73
CA ASP A 201 10.62 6.36 -1.36
C ASP A 201 9.46 6.64 -0.38
N ASN A 202 8.47 5.76 -0.34
CA ASN A 202 7.31 5.93 0.53
C ASN A 202 7.24 4.87 1.64
N PRO A 203 8.05 5.01 2.71
CA PRO A 203 7.97 4.13 3.89
C PRO A 203 6.63 4.24 4.63
N GLY A 204 5.77 5.22 4.30
CA GLY A 204 4.40 5.30 4.81
C GLY A 204 3.52 4.11 4.36
N ASN A 205 3.88 3.45 3.26
CA ASN A 205 3.13 2.33 2.69
C ASN A 205 3.61 0.94 3.17
N LEU A 206 4.42 0.93 4.23
CA LEU A 206 4.88 -0.26 4.94
C LEU A 206 4.43 -0.17 6.39
N LEU A 207 3.90 -1.27 6.92
CA LEU A 207 3.44 -1.35 8.30
C LEU A 207 4.09 -2.55 9.01
N LEU A 208 4.67 -2.32 10.19
CA LEU A 208 5.15 -3.36 11.09
C LEU A 208 4.07 -3.70 12.12
N VAL A 209 3.64 -4.96 12.17
CA VAL A 209 2.60 -5.44 13.09
C VAL A 209 3.07 -6.74 13.71
N GLY A 210 3.36 -6.73 15.02
CA GLY A 210 3.76 -7.93 15.76
C GLY A 210 4.96 -8.67 15.14
N GLY A 211 5.96 -7.94 14.64
CA GLY A 211 7.15 -8.52 13.99
C GLY A 211 6.93 -9.02 12.57
N ARG A 212 5.85 -8.61 11.89
CA ARG A 212 5.55 -8.94 10.49
C ARG A 212 5.39 -7.67 9.69
N VAL A 213 5.85 -7.67 8.44
CA VAL A 213 5.73 -6.50 7.55
C VAL A 213 4.56 -6.67 6.59
N TYR A 214 3.72 -5.64 6.51
CA TYR A 214 2.57 -5.56 5.62
C TYR A 214 2.80 -4.44 4.60
N GLY A 215 2.54 -4.75 3.33
CA GLY A 215 2.36 -3.73 2.32
C GLY A 215 0.95 -3.16 2.41
N ILE A 216 0.82 -1.84 2.43
CA ILE A 216 -0.45 -1.13 2.28
C ILE A 216 -0.39 -0.21 1.06
N ASP A 217 -1.55 0.29 0.64
CA ASP A 217 -1.71 1.18 -0.51
C ASP A 217 -0.99 0.64 -1.76
N HIS A 218 -1.23 -0.63 -2.08
CA HIS A 218 -0.64 -1.21 -3.29
C HIS A 218 -1.16 -0.48 -4.54
N THR A 219 -0.23 -0.06 -5.39
CA THR A 219 -0.56 0.57 -6.66
C THR A 219 -0.21 -0.35 -7.82
N LEU A 220 -1.06 -0.31 -8.85
CA LEU A 220 -0.78 -0.90 -10.15
C LEU A 220 -0.66 0.27 -11.12
N PRO A 221 0.56 0.63 -11.57
CA PRO A 221 0.70 1.68 -12.54
C PRO A 221 -0.02 1.31 -13.84
N THR A 222 -0.59 2.31 -14.48
CA THR A 222 -1.10 2.16 -15.84
C THR A 222 0.12 2.08 -16.76
N LEU A 223 0.46 0.89 -17.26
CA LEU A 223 1.64 0.70 -18.10
C LEU A 223 1.56 1.58 -19.35
N LEU A 224 2.47 2.55 -19.48
CA LEU A 224 2.70 3.30 -20.71
C LEU A 224 4.01 2.80 -21.34
N ALA A 225 3.99 2.60 -22.66
CA ALA A 225 5.14 2.12 -23.40
C ALA A 225 6.18 3.25 -23.57
N ASP A 226 7.04 3.45 -22.57
CA ASP A 226 8.05 4.50 -22.56
C ASP A 226 9.42 4.02 -22.01
N ALA A 227 10.32 4.96 -21.79
CA ALA A 227 11.67 4.72 -21.30
C ALA A 227 11.70 4.08 -19.90
N GLU A 228 10.73 4.38 -19.04
CA GLU A 228 10.64 3.87 -17.67
C GLU A 228 10.35 2.37 -17.68
N THR A 229 9.45 1.92 -18.57
CA THR A 229 9.19 0.49 -18.77
C THR A 229 10.44 -0.28 -19.18
N ARG A 230 11.33 0.31 -20.00
CA ARG A 230 12.59 -0.34 -20.41
C ARG A 230 13.59 -0.41 -19.26
N GLN A 231 13.73 0.68 -18.51
CA GLN A 231 14.59 0.73 -17.33
C GLN A 231 14.13 -0.29 -16.28
N TYR A 232 12.84 -0.32 -15.99
CA TYR A 232 12.22 -1.30 -15.11
C TYR A 232 12.53 -2.75 -15.53
N ARG A 233 12.35 -3.10 -16.82
CA ARG A 233 12.66 -4.46 -17.31
C ARG A 233 14.12 -4.86 -17.10
N LYS A 234 15.05 -3.92 -17.24
CA LYS A 234 16.48 -4.15 -17.01
C LYS A 234 16.75 -4.41 -15.51
N THR A 235 16.16 -3.61 -14.63
CA THR A 235 16.27 -3.81 -13.19
C THR A 235 15.63 -5.12 -12.76
N LEU A 236 14.43 -5.44 -13.27
CA LEU A 236 13.77 -6.73 -13.04
C LEU A 236 14.64 -7.91 -13.48
N ALA A 237 15.20 -7.86 -14.69
CA ALA A 237 16.06 -8.93 -15.20
C ALA A 237 17.33 -9.11 -14.34
N THR A 238 17.86 -8.01 -13.80
CA THR A 238 19.03 -8.04 -12.90
C THR A 238 18.66 -8.66 -11.56
N VAL A 239 17.60 -8.19 -10.90
CA VAL A 239 17.21 -8.73 -9.58
C VAL A 239 16.73 -10.18 -9.65
N LEU A 240 16.13 -10.62 -10.77
CA LEU A 240 15.76 -12.02 -10.97
C LEU A 240 16.96 -12.97 -11.06
N GLN A 241 18.18 -12.47 -11.26
CA GLN A 241 19.40 -13.29 -11.15
C GLN A 241 19.54 -13.88 -9.74
N LEU A 242 18.99 -13.24 -8.70
CA LEU A 242 18.97 -13.79 -7.34
C LEU A 242 18.25 -15.13 -7.24
N VAL A 243 17.30 -15.42 -8.13
CA VAL A 243 16.58 -16.71 -8.15
C VAL A 243 17.52 -17.84 -8.58
N ALA A 244 18.47 -17.55 -9.47
CA ALA A 244 19.47 -18.51 -9.95
C ALA A 244 20.70 -18.56 -9.03
N ASP A 245 21.15 -17.40 -8.54
CA ASP A 245 22.27 -17.26 -7.62
C ASP A 245 21.96 -16.24 -6.52
N PRO A 246 21.53 -16.69 -5.32
CA PRO A 246 21.30 -15.81 -4.17
C PRO A 246 22.55 -15.07 -3.69
N ASN A 247 23.75 -15.46 -4.13
CA ASN A 247 25.00 -14.81 -3.78
C ASN A 247 25.44 -13.74 -4.78
N ASP A 248 24.69 -13.52 -5.87
CA ASP A 248 25.01 -12.49 -6.86
C ASP A 248 24.99 -11.10 -6.21
N ALA A 249 26.18 -10.51 -6.06
CA ALA A 249 26.37 -9.23 -5.38
C ALA A 249 25.72 -8.06 -6.14
N LYS A 250 25.69 -8.11 -7.48
CA LYS A 250 25.10 -7.06 -8.31
C LYS A 250 23.58 -7.11 -8.24
N ALA A 251 23.01 -8.30 -8.32
CA ALA A 251 21.57 -8.49 -8.20
C ALA A 251 21.08 -8.15 -6.78
N ALA A 252 21.85 -8.49 -5.76
CA ALA A 252 21.54 -8.16 -4.37
C ALA A 252 21.59 -6.64 -4.10
N ALA A 253 22.50 -5.91 -4.79
CA ALA A 253 22.60 -4.45 -4.65
C ALA A 253 21.30 -3.72 -5.05
N CYS A 254 20.51 -4.29 -5.97
CA CYS A 254 19.19 -3.74 -6.33
C CYS A 254 18.21 -3.70 -5.14
N LEU A 255 18.43 -4.53 -4.11
CA LEU A 255 17.60 -4.60 -2.90
C LEU A 255 18.18 -3.81 -1.73
N GLN A 256 19.40 -3.28 -1.84
CA GLN A 256 20.09 -2.61 -0.73
C GLN A 256 19.31 -1.38 -0.22
N GLY A 257 18.60 -0.68 -1.11
CA GLY A 257 17.78 0.48 -0.77
C GLY A 257 16.69 0.20 0.27
N LEU A 258 16.25 -1.05 0.43
CA LEU A 258 15.29 -1.46 1.46
C LEU A 258 15.78 -1.16 2.88
N GLY A 259 17.10 -1.21 3.09
CA GLY A 259 17.72 -0.88 4.37
C GLY A 259 17.59 0.60 4.75
N ASN A 260 17.39 1.49 3.79
CA ASN A 260 17.28 2.94 4.03
C ASN A 260 15.98 3.31 4.76
N PHE A 261 14.99 2.43 4.79
CA PHE A 261 13.74 2.64 5.52
C PHE A 261 13.85 2.38 7.02
N LEU A 262 14.96 1.78 7.46
CA LEU A 262 15.19 1.50 8.87
C LEU A 262 15.96 2.66 9.52
N PRO A 263 15.65 3.02 10.78
CA PRO A 263 16.38 4.06 11.50
C PRO A 263 17.88 3.77 11.58
N GLN A 264 18.71 4.70 11.08
CA GLN A 264 20.17 4.55 11.03
C GLN A 264 20.79 4.27 12.40
N GLN A 265 20.22 4.85 13.47
CA GLN A 265 20.69 4.64 14.85
C GLN A 265 20.58 3.18 15.35
N TRP A 266 19.82 2.31 14.67
CA TRP A 266 19.77 0.89 15.00
C TRP A 266 21.05 0.16 14.58
N GLY A 267 21.89 0.75 13.72
CA GLY A 267 23.16 0.15 13.29
C GLY A 267 22.99 -1.11 12.45
N LEU A 268 21.83 -1.29 11.81
CA LEU A 268 21.59 -2.39 10.88
C LEU A 268 22.30 -2.10 9.56
N SER A 269 23.38 -2.83 9.30
CA SER A 269 24.11 -2.71 8.04
C SER A 269 23.49 -3.60 6.97
N TRP A 270 23.66 -3.25 5.68
CA TRP A 270 23.25 -4.13 4.58
C TRP A 270 23.83 -5.54 4.74
N ALA A 271 25.10 -5.66 5.12
CA ALA A 271 25.74 -6.95 5.35
C ALA A 271 25.00 -7.81 6.39
N SER A 272 24.43 -7.19 7.44
CA SER A 272 23.64 -7.90 8.47
C SER A 272 22.22 -8.26 8.04
N MET A 273 21.66 -7.55 7.05
CA MET A 273 20.27 -7.74 6.61
C MET A 273 20.14 -8.58 5.34
N ARG A 274 21.19 -8.59 4.51
CA ARG A 274 21.20 -9.10 3.14
C ARG A 274 20.57 -10.48 3.04
N ASP A 275 21.01 -11.42 3.87
CA ASP A 275 20.66 -12.83 3.68
C ASP A 275 19.16 -13.07 3.92
N GLU A 276 18.56 -12.43 4.92
CA GLU A 276 17.11 -12.53 5.17
C GLU A 276 16.29 -11.85 4.08
N VAL A 277 16.72 -10.65 3.65
CA VAL A 277 16.04 -9.91 2.57
C VAL A 277 16.09 -10.69 1.25
N VAL A 278 17.25 -11.19 0.87
CA VAL A 278 17.43 -11.99 -0.36
C VAL A 278 16.66 -13.30 -0.26
N ALA A 279 16.71 -14.00 0.89
CA ALA A 279 15.96 -15.23 1.08
C ALA A 279 14.44 -15.01 0.90
N GLY A 280 13.91 -13.92 1.47
CA GLY A 280 12.50 -13.55 1.28
C GLY A 280 12.16 -13.20 -0.16
N PHE A 281 13.03 -12.46 -0.85
CA PHE A 281 12.85 -12.12 -2.26
C PHE A 281 12.79 -13.38 -3.13
N VAL A 282 13.78 -14.26 -3.00
CA VAL A 282 13.89 -15.49 -3.80
C VAL A 282 12.70 -16.42 -3.54
N GLU A 283 12.34 -16.61 -2.28
CA GLU A 283 11.17 -17.42 -1.88
C GLU A 283 9.90 -16.94 -2.60
N GLN A 284 9.64 -15.63 -2.57
CA GLN A 284 8.43 -15.07 -3.16
C GLN A 284 8.49 -15.06 -4.70
N ALA A 285 9.64 -14.79 -5.30
CA ALA A 285 9.84 -14.81 -6.75
C ALA A 285 9.64 -16.22 -7.32
N GLN A 286 10.20 -17.25 -6.68
CA GLN A 286 10.00 -18.65 -7.06
C GLN A 286 8.53 -19.06 -6.96
N LYS A 287 7.85 -18.65 -5.87
CA LYS A 287 6.42 -18.90 -5.70
C LYS A 287 5.60 -18.29 -6.83
N ILE A 288 5.84 -17.02 -7.16
CA ILE A 288 5.17 -16.35 -8.28
C ILE A 288 5.45 -17.08 -9.60
N GLY A 289 6.71 -17.46 -9.86
CA GLY A 289 7.10 -18.20 -11.06
C GLY A 289 6.38 -19.54 -11.22
N SER A 290 6.29 -20.33 -10.15
CA SER A 290 5.63 -21.64 -10.17
C SER A 290 4.13 -21.59 -10.51
N MET A 291 3.48 -20.46 -10.26
CA MET A 291 2.06 -20.26 -10.58
C MET A 291 1.83 -20.01 -12.08
N SER A 292 2.86 -19.62 -12.83
CA SER A 292 2.76 -19.45 -14.29
C SER A 292 2.80 -20.77 -15.06
N ASP A 293 3.29 -21.85 -14.43
CA ASP A 293 3.48 -23.15 -15.05
C ASP A 293 2.27 -24.09 -14.86
N ALA A 294 1.33 -23.72 -13.98
CA ALA A 294 0.08 -24.43 -13.70
C ALA A 294 -1.07 -23.98 -14.63
#